data_AF-A0A3D3XHL2-F1
#
_entry.id   AF-A0A3D3XHL2-F1
#
_cell.length_a   1.000
_cell.length_b   1.000
_cell.length_c   1.000
_cell.angle_alpha   90.00
_cell.angle_beta   90.00
_cell.angle_gamma   90.00
#
_symmetry.space_group_name_H-M   'P 1'
#
loop_
_entity.id
_entity.type
_entity.pdbx_description
1 polymer ?
#
loop_
_entity_poly.entity_id
_entity_poly.type
_entity_poly.pdbx_seq_one_letter_code
_entity_poly.pdbx_strand_id
1 'polypeptide(L)'
;MSEDRQQHEQDHDVENDAVIGKAFKGSLILLAVFIALGACLWWWKNRAPVKVEEQITEISVPEISVQSSVSLPQVFFQDITRESGIEFKHLNGAYGDKLLPETMGGGVAFFDYNQDGAPDLFFVNGTPWPDHSVNGIESTTHALFENDGEGRFKDVTQAAGITYSDYGMGVAVGDFDNNGWPDLFITSVYQNRLLKNNGDGTFKDVTEASGVGGEASSWSTCATWFDLENDGDLDLFVGNYVQWSPDIDFEQGATLTGIGRAYGQPMNFQGTFPVLYQNDGNGNFTDISDSSGVQMRNPATQGPVAKSLGVAPVDINADGWMDLVVANDTVQN
;
A
#
# COMPACT_ATOMS: atom_id res chain seq x y z
N MET A 1 -103.71 -12.26 -12.51
CA MET A 1 -102.87 -11.42 -11.62
C MET A 1 -102.39 -12.30 -10.46
N SER A 2 -101.46 -13.25 -10.57
CA SER A 2 -100.39 -13.55 -11.56
C SER A 2 -99.15 -12.66 -11.53
N GLU A 3 -98.58 -12.38 -10.36
CA GLU A 3 -97.21 -11.80 -10.30
C GLU A 3 -96.46 -12.15 -9.00
N ASP A 4 -97.10 -12.09 -7.82
CA ASP A 4 -96.35 -12.30 -6.55
C ASP A 4 -95.97 -13.75 -6.22
N ARG A 5 -96.60 -14.73 -6.89
CA ARG A 5 -96.32 -16.16 -6.67
C ARG A 5 -95.13 -16.67 -7.50
N GLN A 6 -94.59 -15.85 -8.40
CA GLN A 6 -93.52 -16.26 -9.32
C GLN A 6 -92.14 -15.70 -8.95
N GLN A 7 -92.07 -14.61 -8.16
CA GLN A 7 -90.79 -14.04 -7.72
C GLN A 7 -90.20 -14.73 -6.49
N HIS A 8 -91.03 -15.33 -5.61
CA HIS A 8 -90.54 -15.99 -4.40
C HIS A 8 -90.11 -17.46 -4.58
N GLU A 9 -90.56 -18.13 -5.65
CA GLU A 9 -90.14 -19.51 -6.00
C GLU A 9 -88.90 -19.53 -6.90
N GLN A 10 -88.67 -18.49 -7.73
CA GLN A 10 -87.48 -18.41 -8.59
C GLN A 10 -86.17 -18.13 -7.82
N ASP A 11 -86.21 -17.40 -6.71
CA ASP A 11 -85.01 -17.13 -5.91
C ASP A 11 -84.52 -18.36 -5.11
N HIS A 12 -85.42 -19.29 -4.75
CA HIS A 12 -85.04 -20.49 -3.99
C HIS A 12 -84.40 -21.59 -4.84
N ASP A 13 -84.76 -21.70 -6.13
CA ASP A 13 -84.19 -22.72 -7.03
C ASP A 13 -82.79 -22.34 -7.55
N VAL A 14 -82.53 -21.04 -7.77
CA VAL A 14 -81.21 -20.55 -8.20
C VAL A 14 -80.16 -20.70 -7.08
N GLU A 15 -80.57 -20.54 -5.82
CA GLU A 15 -79.69 -20.71 -4.66
C GLU A 15 -79.31 -22.19 -4.43
N ASN A 16 -80.22 -23.13 -4.70
CA ASN A 16 -79.96 -24.57 -4.59
C ASN A 16 -79.05 -25.12 -5.69
N ASP A 17 -79.20 -24.68 -6.94
CA ASP A 17 -78.36 -25.16 -8.06
C ASP A 17 -76.89 -24.69 -7.94
N ALA A 18 -76.67 -23.49 -7.39
CA ALA A 18 -75.32 -22.99 -7.10
C ALA A 18 -74.62 -23.79 -5.99
N VAL A 19 -75.38 -24.27 -5.00
CA VAL A 19 -74.88 -25.12 -3.91
C VAL A 19 -74.58 -26.54 -4.41
N ILE A 20 -75.43 -27.11 -5.26
CA ILE A 20 -75.18 -28.43 -5.89
C ILE A 20 -73.94 -28.37 -6.78
N GLY A 21 -73.74 -27.31 -7.58
CA GLY A 21 -72.55 -27.12 -8.40
C GLY A 21 -71.25 -26.98 -7.59
N LYS A 22 -71.28 -26.29 -6.44
CA LYS A 22 -70.14 -26.20 -5.52
C LYS A 22 -69.86 -27.53 -4.81
N ALA A 23 -70.89 -28.25 -4.37
CA ALA A 23 -70.75 -29.57 -3.75
C ALA A 23 -70.23 -30.62 -4.75
N PHE A 24 -70.65 -30.56 -6.02
CA PHE A 24 -70.17 -31.44 -7.08
C PHE A 24 -68.71 -31.16 -7.46
N LYS A 25 -68.32 -29.88 -7.57
CA LYS A 25 -66.91 -29.49 -7.75
C LYS A 25 -66.04 -29.88 -6.55
N GLY A 26 -66.54 -29.68 -5.32
CA GLY A 26 -65.86 -30.11 -4.10
C GLY A 26 -65.67 -31.63 -4.05
N SER A 27 -66.69 -32.39 -4.46
CA SER A 27 -66.63 -33.86 -4.53
C SER A 27 -65.68 -34.35 -5.62
N LEU A 28 -65.61 -33.67 -6.78
CA LEU A 28 -64.64 -33.96 -7.84
C LEU A 28 -63.20 -33.69 -7.41
N ILE A 29 -62.96 -32.60 -6.67
CA ILE A 29 -61.63 -32.29 -6.12
C ILE A 29 -61.24 -33.32 -5.06
N LEU A 30 -62.15 -33.68 -4.15
CA LEU A 30 -61.91 -34.71 -3.16
C LEU A 30 -61.61 -36.07 -3.81
N LEU A 31 -62.37 -36.44 -4.85
CA LEU A 31 -62.11 -37.66 -5.62
C LEU A 31 -60.73 -37.61 -6.29
N ALA A 32 -60.35 -36.49 -6.91
CA ALA A 32 -59.04 -36.31 -7.51
C ALA A 32 -57.91 -36.41 -6.48
N VAL A 33 -58.10 -35.87 -5.27
CA VAL A 33 -57.15 -35.99 -4.16
C VAL A 33 -57.03 -37.44 -3.70
N PHE A 34 -58.14 -38.17 -3.56
CA PHE A 34 -58.11 -39.59 -3.19
C PHE A 34 -57.45 -40.45 -4.27
N ILE A 35 -57.68 -40.15 -5.56
CA ILE A 35 -57.01 -40.83 -6.67
C ILE A 35 -55.51 -40.52 -6.65
N ALA A 36 -55.10 -39.27 -6.43
CA ALA A 36 -53.70 -38.87 -6.34
C ALA A 36 -53.00 -39.52 -5.14
N LEU A 37 -53.64 -39.55 -3.97
CA LEU A 37 -53.12 -40.22 -2.78
C LEU A 37 -53.01 -41.73 -2.99
N GLY A 38 -54.02 -42.34 -3.62
CA GLY A 38 -54.00 -43.76 -4.00
C GLY A 38 -52.88 -44.07 -4.99
N ALA A 39 -52.66 -43.21 -5.99
CA ALA A 39 -51.57 -43.33 -6.96
C ALA A 39 -50.21 -43.16 -6.31
N CYS A 40 -50.05 -42.20 -5.39
CA CYS A 40 -48.82 -42.01 -4.62
C CYS A 40 -48.52 -43.19 -3.69
N LEU A 41 -49.54 -43.73 -3.01
CA LEU A 41 -49.40 -44.92 -2.16
C LEU A 41 -49.08 -46.17 -2.98
N TRP A 42 -49.72 -46.33 -4.13
CA TRP A 42 -49.42 -47.42 -5.06
C TRP A 42 -48.00 -47.31 -5.62
N TRP A 43 -47.58 -46.10 -6.02
CA TRP A 43 -46.22 -45.82 -6.47
C TRP A 43 -45.19 -46.08 -5.36
N TRP A 44 -45.45 -45.65 -4.13
CA TRP A 44 -44.55 -45.93 -3.01
C TRP A 44 -44.47 -47.44 -2.72
N LYS A 45 -45.60 -48.13 -2.65
CA LYS A 45 -45.60 -49.57 -2.33
C LYS A 45 -44.97 -50.43 -3.44
N ASN A 46 -45.11 -50.00 -4.70
CA ASN A 46 -44.60 -50.73 -5.86
C ASN A 46 -43.29 -50.17 -6.43
N ARG A 47 -42.70 -49.14 -5.82
CA ARG A 47 -41.34 -48.74 -6.20
C ARG A 47 -40.42 -49.91 -5.89
N ALA A 48 -39.71 -50.40 -6.89
CA ALA A 48 -38.65 -51.37 -6.65
C ALA A 48 -37.70 -50.76 -5.62
N PRO A 49 -37.24 -51.52 -4.59
CA PRO A 49 -36.18 -51.04 -3.74
C PRO A 49 -35.02 -50.65 -4.64
N VAL A 50 -34.51 -49.43 -4.48
CA VAL A 50 -33.30 -49.00 -5.18
C VAL A 50 -32.24 -50.02 -4.80
N LYS A 51 -31.84 -50.87 -5.75
CA LYS A 51 -30.67 -51.72 -5.57
C LYS A 51 -29.51 -50.76 -5.47
N VAL A 52 -29.02 -50.55 -4.24
CA VAL A 52 -27.71 -49.97 -4.03
C VAL A 52 -26.76 -51.03 -4.54
N GLU A 53 -26.36 -50.92 -5.80
CA GLU A 53 -25.16 -51.62 -6.26
C GLU A 53 -24.03 -51.05 -5.40
N GLU A 54 -23.56 -51.85 -4.44
CA GLU A 54 -22.27 -51.62 -3.81
C GLU A 54 -21.22 -51.67 -4.92
N GLN A 55 -20.97 -50.51 -5.53
CA GLN A 55 -19.72 -50.29 -6.23
C GLN A 55 -18.66 -50.30 -5.15
N ILE A 56 -18.11 -51.49 -4.89
CA ILE A 56 -16.81 -51.62 -4.27
C ILE A 56 -15.86 -51.01 -5.31
N THR A 57 -15.64 -49.70 -5.21
CA THR A 57 -14.50 -49.08 -5.86
C THR A 57 -13.29 -49.79 -5.27
N GLU A 58 -12.65 -50.64 -6.07
CA GLU A 58 -11.35 -51.16 -5.72
C GLU A 58 -10.47 -49.93 -5.50
N ILE A 59 -10.11 -49.64 -4.25
CA ILE A 59 -9.23 -48.52 -3.93
C ILE A 59 -7.85 -48.94 -4.45
N SER A 60 -7.60 -48.76 -5.74
CA SER A 60 -6.24 -48.65 -6.22
C SER A 60 -5.69 -47.41 -5.54
N VAL A 61 -4.70 -47.60 -4.66
CA VAL A 61 -3.91 -46.48 -4.14
C VAL A 61 -3.51 -45.68 -5.38
N PRO A 62 -3.84 -44.37 -5.47
CA PRO A 62 -3.37 -43.58 -6.59
C PRO A 62 -1.87 -43.81 -6.63
N GLU A 63 -1.33 -44.24 -7.77
CA GLU A 63 0.12 -44.24 -7.95
C GLU A 63 0.52 -42.83 -7.55
N ILE A 64 1.21 -42.73 -6.42
CA ILE A 64 1.79 -41.49 -5.98
C ILE A 64 2.75 -41.21 -7.12
N SER A 65 2.34 -40.33 -8.03
CA SER A 65 3.26 -39.65 -8.92
C SER A 65 4.22 -39.03 -7.92
N VAL A 66 5.38 -39.68 -7.77
CA VAL A 66 6.48 -39.15 -6.99
C VAL A 66 6.78 -37.88 -7.74
N GLN A 67 6.21 -36.77 -7.25
CA GLN A 67 6.52 -35.45 -7.76
C GLN A 67 8.02 -35.43 -7.79
N SER A 68 8.58 -35.34 -9.00
CA SER A 68 10.01 -35.20 -9.22
C SER A 68 10.49 -34.20 -8.20
N SER A 69 11.31 -34.66 -7.25
CA SER A 69 11.72 -33.86 -6.09
C SER A 69 12.20 -32.53 -6.63
N VAL A 70 11.44 -31.46 -6.39
CA VAL A 70 11.82 -30.12 -6.82
C VAL A 70 13.09 -29.81 -6.05
N SER A 71 14.24 -29.97 -6.69
CA SER A 71 15.50 -29.51 -6.13
C SER A 71 15.44 -28.00 -6.17
N LEU A 72 15.14 -27.39 -5.02
CA LEU A 72 15.23 -25.95 -4.91
C LEU A 72 16.66 -25.54 -5.28
N PRO A 73 16.85 -24.58 -6.21
CA PRO A 73 18.18 -24.10 -6.52
C PRO A 73 18.81 -23.56 -5.23
N GLN A 74 20.01 -24.02 -4.91
CA GLN A 74 20.80 -23.42 -3.84
C GLN A 74 21.32 -22.08 -4.34
N VAL A 75 20.76 -20.99 -3.84
CA VAL A 75 21.25 -19.64 -4.08
C VAL A 75 22.29 -19.33 -3.03
N PHE A 76 23.49 -18.95 -3.46
CA PHE A 76 24.57 -18.47 -2.60
C PHE A 76 24.73 -16.97 -2.82
N PHE A 77 24.84 -16.23 -1.73
CA PHE A 77 25.20 -14.81 -1.76
C PHE A 77 26.70 -14.68 -1.47
N GLN A 78 27.37 -13.85 -2.27
CA GLN A 78 28.77 -13.46 -2.05
C GLN A 78 28.78 -11.95 -1.84
N ASP A 79 29.46 -11.51 -0.79
CA ASP A 79 29.78 -10.10 -0.62
C ASP A 79 30.86 -9.72 -1.64
N ILE A 80 30.51 -8.79 -2.52
CA ILE A 80 31.39 -8.22 -3.56
C ILE A 80 31.57 -6.70 -3.38
N THR A 81 31.16 -6.14 -2.24
CA THR A 81 31.07 -4.68 -2.04
C THR A 81 32.39 -3.98 -2.37
N ARG A 82 33.50 -4.56 -1.91
CA ARG A 82 34.85 -4.01 -2.12
C ARG A 82 35.32 -4.21 -3.55
N GLU A 83 35.08 -5.38 -4.12
CA GLU A 83 35.42 -5.73 -5.51
C GLU A 83 34.68 -4.86 -6.52
N SER A 84 33.44 -4.50 -6.19
CA SER A 84 32.59 -3.57 -6.93
C SER A 84 32.94 -2.10 -6.70
N GLY A 85 33.93 -1.75 -5.87
CA GLY A 85 34.36 -0.36 -5.67
C GLY A 85 33.45 0.50 -4.81
N ILE A 86 32.50 -0.11 -4.06
CA ILE A 86 31.58 0.62 -3.19
C ILE A 86 32.24 0.83 -1.82
N GLU A 87 32.52 2.09 -1.48
CA GLU A 87 33.13 2.47 -0.18
C GLU A 87 32.17 3.24 0.74
N PHE A 88 30.90 3.35 0.37
CA PHE A 88 29.88 4.08 1.12
C PHE A 88 29.73 3.58 2.56
N LYS A 89 29.61 4.52 3.50
CA LYS A 89 29.29 4.26 4.90
C LYS A 89 28.19 5.19 5.35
N HIS A 90 27.07 4.61 5.74
CA HIS A 90 25.97 5.36 6.31
C HIS A 90 26.34 5.90 7.70
N LEU A 91 26.02 7.17 7.95
CA LEU A 91 26.18 7.84 9.23
C LEU A 91 24.80 8.22 9.75
N ASN A 92 24.38 7.59 10.85
CA ASN A 92 23.07 7.81 11.49
C ASN A 92 23.08 8.97 12.51
N GLY A 93 24.13 9.79 12.54
CA GLY A 93 24.23 10.95 13.45
C GLY A 93 24.33 10.64 14.95
N ALA A 94 24.46 9.38 15.35
CA ALA A 94 24.48 9.01 16.77
C ALA A 94 25.72 9.56 17.52
N TYR A 95 25.49 10.30 18.60
CA TYR A 95 26.54 10.88 19.45
C TYR A 95 26.40 10.57 20.95
N GLY A 96 25.35 9.85 21.34
CA GLY A 96 25.16 9.37 22.72
C GLY A 96 23.81 9.72 23.34
N ASP A 97 23.14 10.76 22.84
CA ASP A 97 21.82 11.19 23.34
C ASP A 97 20.66 10.36 22.81
N LYS A 98 20.92 9.38 21.91
CA LYS A 98 19.93 8.38 21.50
C LYS A 98 18.63 9.01 20.99
N LEU A 99 18.76 9.97 20.08
CA LEU A 99 17.63 10.59 19.41
C LEU A 99 16.95 9.59 18.48
N LEU A 100 15.61 9.55 18.47
CA LEU A 100 14.84 8.55 17.73
C LEU A 100 15.27 8.38 16.25
N PRO A 101 15.56 9.45 15.48
CA PRO A 101 15.95 9.30 14.08
C PRO A 101 17.23 8.48 13.87
N GLU A 102 18.13 8.40 14.87
CA GLU A 102 19.36 7.59 14.80
C GLU A 102 19.09 6.08 14.68
N THR A 103 17.85 5.65 14.95
CA THR A 103 17.43 4.25 14.81
C THR A 103 17.02 3.89 13.38
N MET A 104 16.89 4.88 12.51
CA MET A 104 16.55 4.71 11.10
C MET A 104 17.82 4.56 10.25
N GLY A 105 17.69 3.80 9.16
CA GLY A 105 18.70 3.77 8.09
C GLY A 105 18.34 4.73 6.96
N GLY A 106 19.26 4.90 6.02
CA GLY A 106 19.01 5.59 4.75
C GLY A 106 18.49 4.65 3.66
N GLY A 107 17.84 5.23 2.65
CA GLY A 107 17.42 4.56 1.42
C GLY A 107 18.55 4.41 0.40
N VAL A 108 18.27 3.62 -0.63
CA VAL A 108 19.12 3.46 -1.81
C VAL A 108 18.24 3.44 -3.06
N ALA A 109 18.69 4.09 -4.13
CA ALA A 109 18.10 4.00 -5.45
C ALA A 109 19.06 3.29 -6.42
N PHE A 110 18.48 2.51 -7.33
CA PHE A 110 19.18 1.88 -8.43
C PHE A 110 18.54 2.35 -9.74
N PHE A 111 19.26 3.17 -10.51
CA PHE A 111 18.72 3.92 -11.65
C PHE A 111 19.83 4.37 -12.58
N ASP A 112 19.54 4.55 -13.87
CA ASP A 112 20.52 4.97 -14.88
C ASP A 112 20.50 6.51 -14.99
N TYR A 113 21.41 7.20 -14.29
CA TYR A 113 21.34 8.68 -14.20
C TYR A 113 21.88 9.38 -15.44
N ASN A 114 22.74 8.70 -16.20
CA ASN A 114 23.45 9.25 -17.36
C ASN A 114 22.96 8.65 -18.71
N GLN A 115 21.98 7.74 -18.67
CA GLN A 115 21.40 7.02 -19.81
C GLN A 115 22.41 6.19 -20.62
N ASP A 116 23.42 5.64 -19.97
CA ASP A 116 24.40 4.78 -20.64
C ASP A 116 23.98 3.29 -20.70
N GLY A 117 22.84 2.95 -20.08
CA GLY A 117 22.29 1.61 -20.01
C GLY A 117 22.83 0.76 -18.86
N ALA A 118 23.69 1.31 -17.99
CA ALA A 118 24.21 0.68 -16.79
C ALA A 118 23.62 1.37 -15.55
N PRO A 119 22.67 0.74 -14.83
CA PRO A 119 22.09 1.37 -13.66
C PRO A 119 23.13 1.63 -12.55
N ASP A 120 23.08 2.84 -12.02
CA ASP A 120 23.93 3.42 -10.99
C ASP A 120 23.30 3.30 -9.61
N LEU A 121 24.08 3.63 -8.57
CA LEU A 121 23.62 3.60 -7.18
C LEU A 121 23.63 4.98 -6.56
N PHE A 122 22.50 5.39 -5.97
CA PHE A 122 22.43 6.55 -5.09
C PHE A 122 22.11 6.14 -3.67
N PHE A 123 23.01 6.43 -2.73
CA PHE A 123 22.83 6.16 -1.31
C PHE A 123 22.43 7.42 -0.55
N VAL A 124 21.31 7.34 0.16
CA VAL A 124 20.89 8.34 1.12
C VAL A 124 21.70 8.19 2.40
N ASN A 125 22.22 9.30 2.88
CA ASN A 125 23.03 9.35 4.08
C ASN A 125 22.37 10.23 5.13
N GLY A 126 22.63 9.94 6.40
CA GLY A 126 22.38 10.89 7.48
C GLY A 126 23.59 11.80 7.65
N THR A 127 23.49 12.70 8.63
CA THR A 127 24.53 13.68 8.98
C THR A 127 24.56 13.90 10.48
N PRO A 128 25.67 14.37 11.08
CA PRO A 128 25.68 14.74 12.50
C PRO A 128 24.60 15.78 12.81
N TRP A 129 24.04 15.72 14.02
CA TRP A 129 23.10 16.74 14.48
C TRP A 129 23.78 18.12 14.58
N PRO A 130 23.02 19.22 14.46
CA PRO A 130 23.56 20.57 14.62
C PRO A 130 24.40 20.71 15.89
N ASP A 131 25.55 21.38 15.78
CA ASP A 131 26.53 21.59 16.86
C ASP A 131 27.22 20.32 17.40
N HIS A 132 27.09 19.19 16.70
CA HIS A 132 27.71 17.91 17.08
C HIS A 132 28.58 17.36 15.95
N SER A 133 29.59 16.59 16.33
CA SER A 133 30.38 15.80 15.38
C SER A 133 30.42 14.34 15.80
N VAL A 134 30.46 13.45 14.81
CA VAL A 134 30.48 12.00 15.04
C VAL A 134 31.83 11.49 14.57
N ASN A 135 32.67 11.05 15.51
CA ASN A 135 34.04 10.59 15.23
C ASN A 135 34.90 11.61 14.44
N GLY A 136 34.70 12.91 14.69
CA GLY A 136 35.40 13.99 13.98
C GLY A 136 34.83 14.32 12.59
N ILE A 137 33.71 13.72 12.21
CA ILE A 137 32.94 14.09 11.01
C ILE A 137 31.94 15.17 11.40
N GLU A 138 32.06 16.34 10.76
CA GLU A 138 31.20 17.52 10.99
C GLU A 138 30.00 17.55 10.04
N SER A 139 30.13 16.94 8.85
CA SER A 139 29.07 16.83 7.85
C SER A 139 29.37 15.69 6.88
N THR A 140 28.34 15.26 6.17
CA THR A 140 28.36 14.16 5.20
C THR A 140 27.45 14.54 4.05
N THR A 141 27.71 13.96 2.88
CA THR A 141 26.79 14.02 1.75
C THR A 141 26.09 12.69 1.57
N HIS A 142 25.04 12.69 0.78
CA HIS A 142 24.61 11.49 0.05
C HIS A 142 25.72 11.04 -0.92
N ALA A 143 25.58 9.88 -1.56
CA ALA A 143 26.60 9.39 -2.48
C ALA A 143 26.01 8.84 -3.77
N LEU A 144 26.55 9.27 -4.91
CA LEU A 144 26.24 8.73 -6.23
C LEU A 144 27.43 7.94 -6.77
N PHE A 145 27.17 6.72 -7.18
CA PHE A 145 28.15 5.75 -7.68
C PHE A 145 27.79 5.36 -9.11
N GLU A 146 28.62 5.80 -10.07
CA GLU A 146 28.49 5.48 -11.50
C GLU A 146 28.93 4.04 -11.76
N ASN A 147 28.11 3.26 -12.45
CA ASN A 147 28.37 1.88 -12.83
C ASN A 147 29.04 1.80 -14.21
N ASP A 148 30.17 1.12 -14.32
CA ASP A 148 30.86 0.95 -15.60
C ASP A 148 30.24 -0.11 -16.55
N GLY A 149 29.05 -0.60 -16.22
CA GLY A 149 28.36 -1.68 -16.94
C GLY A 149 28.87 -3.08 -16.64
N GLU A 150 29.99 -3.21 -15.93
CA GLU A 150 30.57 -4.48 -15.49
C GLU A 150 30.36 -4.72 -13.98
N GLY A 151 29.56 -3.88 -13.32
CA GLY A 151 29.28 -3.98 -11.88
C GLY A 151 30.40 -3.43 -11.01
N ARG A 152 31.27 -2.59 -11.57
CA ARG A 152 32.21 -1.77 -10.78
C ARG A 152 31.70 -0.35 -10.75
N PHE A 153 31.74 0.21 -9.56
CA PHE A 153 31.16 1.48 -9.23
C PHE A 153 32.26 2.49 -8.88
N LYS A 154 32.08 3.72 -9.32
CA LYS A 154 32.95 4.85 -9.02
C LYS A 154 32.14 5.96 -8.36
N ASP A 155 32.62 6.45 -7.23
CA ASP A 155 32.02 7.63 -6.61
C ASP A 155 32.17 8.86 -7.52
N VAL A 156 31.04 9.41 -7.93
CA VAL A 156 30.91 10.61 -8.77
C VAL A 156 30.15 11.73 -8.07
N THR A 157 29.88 11.59 -6.77
CA THR A 157 29.07 12.51 -5.95
C THR A 157 29.45 13.97 -6.14
N GLN A 158 30.75 14.28 -6.04
CA GLN A 158 31.25 15.64 -6.20
C GLN A 158 31.13 16.15 -7.64
N ALA A 159 31.41 15.28 -8.63
CA ALA A 159 31.31 15.63 -10.04
C ALA A 159 29.86 15.88 -10.46
N ALA A 160 28.92 15.13 -9.88
CA ALA A 160 27.49 15.27 -10.07
C ALA A 160 26.88 16.48 -9.33
N GLY A 161 27.67 17.21 -8.53
CA GLY A 161 27.21 18.40 -7.82
C GLY A 161 26.40 18.12 -6.54
N ILE A 162 26.32 16.86 -6.10
CA ILE A 162 25.55 16.45 -4.91
C ILE A 162 26.37 16.72 -3.66
N THR A 163 26.42 17.99 -3.24
CA THR A 163 27.27 18.47 -2.14
C THR A 163 26.49 18.85 -0.89
N TYR A 164 25.20 18.51 -0.86
CA TYR A 164 24.29 18.86 0.24
C TYR A 164 24.43 17.89 1.42
N SER A 165 24.23 18.45 2.61
CA SER A 165 24.25 17.73 3.88
C SER A 165 22.91 17.91 4.56
N ASP A 166 22.16 16.83 4.69
CA ASP A 166 20.93 16.75 5.45
C ASP A 166 20.78 15.35 6.03
N TYR A 167 19.84 15.20 6.96
CA TYR A 167 19.58 13.93 7.62
C TYR A 167 18.57 13.12 6.79
N GLY A 168 19.06 12.50 5.73
CA GLY A 168 18.25 11.76 4.77
C GLY A 168 17.72 10.42 5.29
N MET A 169 16.54 10.03 4.81
CA MET A 169 15.78 8.84 5.18
C MET A 169 15.54 7.91 3.99
N GLY A 170 14.97 8.42 2.90
CA GLY A 170 14.57 7.62 1.74
C GLY A 170 14.72 8.39 0.43
N VAL A 171 14.63 7.70 -0.70
CA VAL A 171 14.74 8.30 -2.04
C VAL A 171 13.69 7.72 -2.99
N ALA A 172 13.14 8.58 -3.85
CA ALA A 172 12.28 8.23 -4.97
C ALA A 172 12.89 8.76 -6.27
N VAL A 173 12.84 7.95 -7.34
CA VAL A 173 13.36 8.31 -8.67
C VAL A 173 12.20 8.48 -9.64
N GLY A 174 12.18 9.59 -10.36
CA GLY A 174 11.13 9.91 -11.35
C GLY A 174 11.52 11.10 -12.21
N ASP A 175 11.01 11.18 -13.44
CA ASP A 175 11.21 12.31 -14.36
C ASP A 175 10.04 13.29 -14.15
N PHE A 176 10.16 14.17 -13.16
CA PHE A 176 9.00 14.96 -12.69
C PHE A 176 8.64 16.11 -13.64
N ASP A 177 9.57 16.52 -14.50
CA ASP A 177 9.37 17.60 -15.47
C ASP A 177 9.38 17.11 -16.92
N ASN A 178 9.26 15.79 -17.13
CA ASN A 178 9.15 15.14 -18.42
C ASN A 178 10.29 15.53 -19.40
N ASN A 179 11.50 15.75 -18.86
CA ASN A 179 12.67 16.14 -19.64
C ASN A 179 13.45 14.93 -20.20
N GLY A 180 13.04 13.72 -19.82
CA GLY A 180 13.61 12.44 -20.21
C GLY A 180 14.66 11.91 -19.24
N TRP A 181 15.10 12.68 -18.25
CA TRP A 181 16.16 12.33 -17.31
C TRP A 181 15.60 12.03 -15.93
N PRO A 182 16.04 10.96 -15.25
CA PRO A 182 15.54 10.63 -13.93
C PRO A 182 16.06 11.62 -12.89
N ASP A 183 15.13 12.21 -12.14
CA ASP A 183 15.38 13.08 -11.01
C ASP A 183 15.30 12.32 -9.68
N LEU A 184 15.77 12.96 -8.60
CA LEU A 184 15.78 12.37 -7.26
C LEU A 184 14.97 13.22 -6.28
N PHE A 185 14.00 12.61 -5.62
CA PHE A 185 13.38 13.17 -4.42
C PHE A 185 13.89 12.45 -3.18
N ILE A 186 14.48 13.19 -2.25
CA ILE A 186 15.08 12.69 -1.02
C ILE A 186 14.21 13.13 0.14
N THR A 187 13.75 12.16 0.91
CA THR A 187 13.02 12.39 2.15
C THR A 187 14.01 12.50 3.31
N SER A 188 13.77 13.41 4.24
CA SER A 188 14.70 13.70 5.32
C SER A 188 13.96 14.03 6.62
N VAL A 189 14.72 14.05 7.73
CA VAL A 189 14.31 14.80 8.93
C VAL A 189 14.49 16.28 8.64
N TYR A 190 13.46 17.06 8.94
CA TYR A 190 13.30 18.47 8.59
C TYR A 190 12.96 18.69 7.11
N GLN A 191 13.93 19.04 6.28
CA GLN A 191 13.68 19.50 4.90
C GLN A 191 14.03 18.42 3.88
N ASN A 192 13.06 18.05 3.04
CA ASN A 192 13.25 17.17 1.90
C ASN A 192 14.04 17.86 0.78
N ARG A 193 14.52 17.11 -0.21
CA ARG A 193 15.16 17.66 -1.42
C ARG A 193 14.62 17.09 -2.70
N LEU A 194 14.39 17.95 -3.69
CA LEU A 194 14.19 17.58 -5.09
C LEU A 194 15.43 18.01 -5.90
N LEU A 195 16.16 17.01 -6.40
CA LEU A 195 17.34 17.20 -7.23
C LEU A 195 16.97 16.89 -8.68
N LYS A 196 16.92 17.93 -9.51
CA LYS A 196 16.72 17.82 -10.95
C LYS A 196 18.00 17.39 -11.64
N ASN A 197 17.94 16.37 -12.48
CA ASN A 197 19.02 15.96 -13.37
C ASN A 197 19.09 16.91 -14.58
N ASN A 198 20.25 17.49 -14.83
CA ASN A 198 20.44 18.44 -15.94
C ASN A 198 20.71 17.75 -17.28
N GLY A 199 20.88 16.42 -17.30
CA GLY A 199 21.21 15.64 -18.49
C GLY A 199 22.66 15.76 -18.96
N ASP A 200 23.51 16.38 -18.15
CA ASP A 200 24.97 16.51 -18.37
C ASP A 200 25.80 15.79 -17.29
N GLY A 201 25.14 14.90 -16.54
CA GLY A 201 25.71 14.16 -15.42
C GLY A 201 25.74 14.94 -14.11
N THR A 202 25.12 16.13 -14.05
CA THR A 202 24.98 16.93 -12.83
C THR A 202 23.55 17.07 -12.36
N PHE A 203 23.39 17.31 -11.06
CA PHE A 203 22.11 17.56 -10.42
C PHE A 203 22.03 19.00 -9.89
N LYS A 204 20.82 19.54 -9.87
CA LYS A 204 20.49 20.85 -9.29
C LYS A 204 19.36 20.71 -8.28
N ASP A 205 19.56 21.25 -7.08
CA ASP A 205 18.48 21.41 -6.10
C ASP A 205 17.46 22.43 -6.60
N VAL A 206 16.21 21.98 -6.76
CA VAL A 206 15.05 22.79 -7.18
C VAL A 206 13.94 22.77 -6.12
N THR A 207 14.22 22.29 -4.92
CA THR A 207 13.23 22.04 -3.86
C THR A 207 12.36 23.25 -3.54
N GLU A 208 13.00 24.41 -3.33
CA GLU A 208 12.29 25.66 -3.00
C GLU A 208 11.43 26.14 -4.18
N ALA A 209 11.97 26.03 -5.40
CA ALA A 209 11.26 26.46 -6.61
C ALA A 209 10.03 25.59 -6.88
N SER A 210 10.12 24.28 -6.63
CA SER A 210 9.03 23.32 -6.85
C SER A 210 8.03 23.25 -5.69
N GLY A 211 8.38 23.77 -4.50
CA GLY A 211 7.47 23.82 -3.34
C GLY A 211 7.30 22.52 -2.56
N VAL A 212 8.18 21.53 -2.76
CA VAL A 212 8.03 20.15 -2.22
C VAL A 212 8.92 19.85 -1.01
N GLY A 213 9.49 20.89 -0.39
CA GLY A 213 10.44 20.74 0.73
C GLY A 213 9.83 20.26 2.05
N GLY A 214 8.50 20.30 2.18
CA GLY A 214 7.78 20.04 3.42
C GLY A 214 7.92 21.17 4.45
N GLU A 215 7.30 20.99 5.63
CA GLU A 215 7.45 21.91 6.75
C GLU A 215 8.80 21.72 7.46
N ALA A 216 9.33 22.76 8.08
CA ALA A 216 10.64 22.72 8.76
C ALA A 216 10.73 21.69 9.91
N SER A 217 9.61 21.24 10.47
CA SER A 217 9.54 20.22 11.53
C SER A 217 9.12 18.84 11.01
N SER A 218 9.04 18.66 9.69
CA SER A 218 8.61 17.39 9.11
C SER A 218 9.63 16.28 9.37
N TRP A 219 9.16 15.05 9.38
CA TRP A 219 10.01 13.89 9.29
C TRP A 219 9.43 12.97 8.24
N SER A 220 9.98 13.08 7.03
CA SER A 220 9.59 12.27 5.88
C SER A 220 10.44 11.01 5.83
N THR A 221 9.86 9.88 5.47
CA THR A 221 10.53 8.55 5.49
C THR A 221 10.46 7.80 4.18
N CYS A 222 9.41 8.02 3.39
CA CYS A 222 9.21 7.39 2.11
C CYS A 222 8.52 8.36 1.15
N ALA A 223 8.71 8.14 -0.15
CA ALA A 223 8.02 8.87 -1.19
C ALA A 223 7.85 7.99 -2.43
N THR A 224 6.92 8.35 -3.30
CA THR A 224 6.80 7.73 -4.62
C THR A 224 6.26 8.72 -5.64
N TRP A 225 6.71 8.54 -6.87
CA TRP A 225 6.19 9.24 -8.04
C TRP A 225 5.12 8.38 -8.70
N PHE A 226 4.01 8.98 -9.09
CA PHE A 226 2.93 8.32 -9.81
C PHE A 226 2.09 9.34 -10.56
N ASP A 227 1.38 8.92 -11.60
CA ASP A 227 0.47 9.79 -12.35
C ASP A 227 -0.93 9.66 -11.74
N LEU A 228 -1.34 10.64 -10.93
CA LEU A 228 -2.58 10.64 -10.16
C LEU A 228 -3.80 10.81 -11.06
N GLU A 229 -3.69 11.66 -12.10
CA GLU A 229 -4.77 12.03 -13.00
C GLU A 229 -4.73 11.36 -14.38
N ASN A 230 -3.72 10.52 -14.64
CA ASN A 230 -3.42 9.94 -15.95
C ASN A 230 -3.19 11.01 -17.03
N ASP A 231 -2.55 12.14 -16.68
CA ASP A 231 -2.24 13.23 -17.61
C ASP A 231 -0.80 13.20 -18.15
N GLY A 232 0.03 12.31 -17.61
CA GLY A 232 1.42 12.09 -17.98
C GLY A 232 2.43 12.90 -17.17
N ASP A 233 2.00 13.78 -16.27
CA ASP A 233 2.88 14.50 -15.36
C ASP A 233 2.95 13.73 -14.02
N LEU A 234 4.17 13.42 -13.54
CA LEU A 234 4.31 12.65 -12.31
C LEU A 234 4.04 13.51 -11.08
N ASP A 235 3.10 13.07 -10.26
CA ASP A 235 2.75 13.58 -8.93
C ASP A 235 3.60 12.93 -7.83
N LEU A 236 3.63 13.58 -6.67
CA LEU A 236 4.48 13.16 -5.55
C LEU A 236 3.68 12.89 -4.29
N PHE A 237 3.72 11.64 -3.83
CA PHE A 237 3.30 11.31 -2.47
C PHE A 237 4.51 11.26 -1.54
N VAL A 238 4.40 11.90 -0.37
CA VAL A 238 5.42 11.91 0.68
C VAL A 238 4.83 11.37 1.99
N GLY A 239 5.36 10.26 2.46
CA GLY A 239 5.01 9.67 3.75
C GLY A 239 5.78 10.34 4.88
N ASN A 240 5.05 10.87 5.87
CA ASN A 240 5.62 11.37 7.12
C ASN A 240 5.43 10.37 8.26
N TYR A 241 6.35 10.40 9.22
CA TYR A 241 6.37 9.47 10.33
C TYR A 241 5.71 10.02 11.60
N VAL A 242 6.45 10.73 12.43
CA VAL A 242 5.96 11.25 13.71
C VAL A 242 6.37 12.70 13.92
N GLN A 243 5.61 13.42 14.74
CA GLN A 243 6.00 14.72 15.22
C GLN A 243 7.18 14.56 16.16
N TRP A 244 8.35 14.99 15.70
CA TRP A 244 9.60 14.82 16.43
C TRP A 244 10.37 16.14 16.51
N SER A 245 10.97 16.36 17.66
CA SER A 245 12.03 17.33 17.90
C SER A 245 12.92 16.79 19.00
N PRO A 246 14.16 17.29 19.16
CA PRO A 246 14.99 16.93 20.30
C PRO A 246 14.28 17.14 21.64
N ASP A 247 13.56 18.25 21.79
CA ASP A 247 12.80 18.56 23.02
C ASP A 247 11.71 17.51 23.29
N ILE A 248 10.88 17.16 22.30
CA ILE A 248 9.84 16.13 22.44
C ILE A 248 10.47 14.78 22.81
N ASP A 249 11.62 14.44 22.21
CA ASP A 249 12.35 13.20 22.48
C ASP A 249 12.90 13.15 23.91
N PHE A 250 13.49 14.25 24.39
CA PHE A 250 13.96 14.36 25.78
C PHE A 250 12.78 14.27 26.78
N GLU A 251 11.64 14.88 26.47
CA GLU A 251 10.43 14.82 27.29
C GLU A 251 9.88 13.39 27.44
N GLN A 252 10.09 12.50 26.46
CA GLN A 252 9.71 11.09 26.60
C GLN A 252 10.42 10.37 27.75
N GLY A 253 11.59 10.87 28.19
CA GLY A 253 12.31 10.32 29.34
C GLY A 253 12.69 8.85 29.21
N ALA A 254 12.85 8.33 27.98
CA ALA A 254 13.12 6.93 27.73
C ALA A 254 14.45 6.49 28.37
N THR A 255 14.38 5.46 29.22
CA THR A 255 15.55 4.92 29.95
C THR A 255 15.50 3.40 30.05
N LEU A 256 16.69 2.79 30.09
CA LEU A 256 16.88 1.38 30.42
C LEU A 256 17.54 1.26 31.79
N THR A 257 16.98 0.40 32.64
CA THR A 257 17.46 0.18 34.01
C THR A 257 18.94 -0.23 34.00
N GLY A 258 19.77 0.56 34.67
CA GLY A 258 21.22 0.32 34.78
C GLY A 258 22.07 0.80 33.60
N ILE A 259 21.46 1.29 32.51
CA ILE A 259 22.18 1.82 31.32
C ILE A 259 22.02 3.34 31.22
N GLY A 260 20.87 3.89 31.61
CA GLY A 260 20.56 5.31 31.49
C GLY A 260 19.62 5.58 30.31
N ARG A 261 19.85 6.67 29.56
CA ARG A 261 19.00 7.07 28.43
C ARG A 261 18.90 5.96 27.38
N ALA A 262 17.73 5.85 26.78
CA ALA A 262 17.39 4.90 25.72
C ALA A 262 16.65 5.62 24.59
N TYR A 263 16.55 4.98 23.42
CA TYR A 263 15.72 5.49 22.34
C TYR A 263 14.24 5.53 22.76
N GLY A 264 13.54 6.60 22.38
CA GLY A 264 12.09 6.72 22.54
C GLY A 264 11.35 5.61 21.79
N GLN A 265 10.17 5.23 22.27
CA GLN A 265 9.30 4.31 21.52
C GLN A 265 8.41 5.11 20.57
N PRO A 266 8.29 4.73 19.28
CA PRO A 266 7.45 5.44 18.32
C PRO A 266 6.01 5.65 18.75
N MET A 267 5.43 4.73 19.53
CA MET A 267 4.07 4.84 20.07
C MET A 267 3.84 6.08 20.93
N ASN A 268 4.90 6.65 21.52
CA ASN A 268 4.80 7.81 22.38
C ASN A 268 4.88 9.15 21.61
N PHE A 269 5.14 9.09 20.31
CA PHE A 269 5.11 10.26 19.44
C PHE A 269 3.80 10.28 18.66
N GLN A 270 3.25 11.48 18.49
CA GLN A 270 2.08 11.69 17.65
C GLN A 270 2.46 11.44 16.18
N GLY A 271 1.59 10.78 15.41
CA GLY A 271 1.79 10.61 13.98
C GLY A 271 1.70 11.92 13.20
N THR A 272 2.31 11.97 12.02
CA THR A 272 2.24 13.13 11.11
C THR A 272 1.56 12.70 9.80
N PHE A 273 0.69 13.55 9.26
CA PHE A 273 0.02 13.25 7.98
C PHE A 273 1.00 13.12 6.83
N PRO A 274 0.76 12.21 5.86
CA PRO A 274 1.45 12.28 4.59
C PRO A 274 1.04 13.55 3.82
N VAL A 275 1.83 13.87 2.80
CA VAL A 275 1.56 14.97 1.87
C VAL A 275 1.38 14.40 0.47
N LEU A 276 0.37 14.88 -0.25
CA LEU A 276 0.16 14.59 -1.67
C LEU A 276 0.26 15.89 -2.47
N TYR A 277 1.25 15.93 -3.35
CA TYR A 277 1.56 17.04 -4.23
C TYR A 277 1.12 16.69 -5.66
N GLN A 278 0.17 17.45 -6.19
CA GLN A 278 -0.24 17.39 -7.59
C GLN A 278 0.70 18.24 -8.44
N ASN A 279 1.20 17.72 -9.56
CA ASN A 279 2.08 18.42 -10.47
C ASN A 279 1.28 19.37 -11.38
N ASP A 280 1.66 20.63 -11.44
CA ASP A 280 0.96 21.63 -12.26
C ASP A 280 1.44 21.63 -13.75
N GLY A 281 2.20 20.61 -14.16
CA GLY A 281 2.77 20.41 -15.51
C GLY A 281 3.91 21.38 -15.87
N ASN A 282 4.42 22.13 -14.90
CA ASN A 282 5.49 23.13 -15.09
C ASN A 282 6.62 23.00 -14.06
N GLY A 283 6.72 21.83 -13.40
CA GLY A 283 7.70 21.57 -12.34
C GLY A 283 7.39 22.25 -11.00
N ASN A 284 6.18 22.80 -10.86
CA ASN A 284 5.61 23.27 -9.59
C ASN A 284 4.55 22.28 -9.12
N PHE A 285 4.30 22.27 -7.82
CA PHE A 285 3.34 21.37 -7.22
C PHE A 285 2.33 22.09 -6.33
N THR A 286 1.09 21.62 -6.37
CA THR A 286 0.01 22.01 -5.48
C THR A 286 -0.20 20.94 -4.40
N ASP A 287 -0.14 21.32 -3.12
CA ASP A 287 -0.51 20.42 -2.02
C ASP A 287 -2.03 20.22 -1.98
N ILE A 288 -2.47 18.99 -2.29
CA ILE A 288 -3.87 18.58 -2.30
C ILE A 288 -4.20 17.59 -1.17
N SER A 289 -3.39 17.55 -0.12
CA SER A 289 -3.50 16.53 0.94
C SER A 289 -4.84 16.56 1.67
N ASP A 290 -5.36 17.75 1.97
CA ASP A 290 -6.63 17.91 2.70
C ASP A 290 -7.85 17.50 1.85
N SER A 291 -7.81 17.78 0.54
CA SER A 291 -8.92 17.49 -0.38
C SER A 291 -8.89 16.08 -0.97
N SER A 292 -7.72 15.44 -1.04
CA SER A 292 -7.54 14.09 -1.61
C SER A 292 -7.98 12.96 -0.70
N GLY A 293 -8.09 13.23 0.61
CA GLY A 293 -8.47 12.21 1.60
C GLY A 293 -7.31 11.35 2.12
N VAL A 294 -6.05 11.65 1.73
CA VAL A 294 -4.86 10.96 2.27
C VAL A 294 -4.63 11.26 3.75
N GLN A 295 -5.20 12.36 4.28
CA GLN A 295 -5.07 12.77 5.68
C GLN A 295 -6.16 12.16 6.59
N MET A 296 -5.97 10.90 6.97
CA MET A 296 -6.91 10.18 7.83
C MET A 296 -6.83 10.59 9.30
N ARG A 297 -7.95 11.06 9.87
CA ARG A 297 -8.05 11.53 11.26
C ARG A 297 -8.65 10.50 12.19
N ASN A 298 -8.15 10.45 13.43
CA ASN A 298 -8.75 9.64 14.48
C ASN A 298 -10.08 10.28 14.90
N PRO A 299 -11.21 9.55 14.89
CA PRO A 299 -12.51 10.15 15.22
C PRO A 299 -12.59 10.74 16.64
N ALA A 300 -11.85 10.18 17.60
CA ALA A 300 -11.87 10.60 19.00
C ALA A 300 -10.92 11.75 19.29
N THR A 301 -9.69 11.72 18.77
CA THR A 301 -8.66 12.73 19.08
C THR A 301 -8.52 13.80 18.00
N GLN A 302 -9.08 13.59 16.81
CA GLN A 302 -8.90 14.41 15.61
C GLN A 302 -7.45 14.53 15.10
N GLY A 303 -6.52 13.80 15.74
CA GLY A 303 -5.11 13.73 15.36
C GLY A 303 -4.85 12.79 14.18
N PRO A 304 -3.64 12.84 13.59
CA PRO A 304 -3.28 12.00 12.46
C PRO A 304 -3.27 10.51 12.79
N VAL A 305 -3.83 9.71 11.89
CA VAL A 305 -3.68 8.24 11.85
C VAL A 305 -2.71 7.90 10.74
N ALA A 306 -1.47 8.36 10.88
CA ALA A 306 -0.42 8.16 9.91
C ALA A 306 0.92 8.09 10.63
N LYS A 307 1.72 7.08 10.28
CA LYS A 307 3.11 6.88 10.70
C LYS A 307 3.82 6.15 9.57
N SER A 308 3.86 6.80 8.42
CA SER A 308 4.23 6.17 7.16
C SER A 308 5.71 5.78 7.22
N LEU A 309 6.04 4.56 6.78
CA LEU A 309 7.42 4.08 6.63
C LEU A 309 7.70 3.51 5.24
N GLY A 310 6.67 3.18 4.47
CA GLY A 310 6.81 2.68 3.11
C GLY A 310 5.55 2.97 2.30
N VAL A 311 5.71 3.10 0.99
CA VAL A 311 4.63 3.29 0.04
C VAL A 311 4.92 2.46 -1.21
N ALA A 312 3.88 1.88 -1.80
CA ALA A 312 3.94 1.20 -3.08
C ALA A 312 2.78 1.66 -3.97
N PRO A 313 3.06 2.21 -5.17
CA PRO A 313 2.05 2.44 -6.17
C PRO A 313 1.65 1.10 -6.81
N VAL A 314 0.36 0.80 -6.85
CA VAL A 314 -0.20 -0.40 -7.48
C VAL A 314 -1.63 -0.14 -7.94
N ASP A 315 -1.98 -0.51 -9.16
CA ASP A 315 -3.38 -0.59 -9.59
C ASP A 315 -3.97 -1.90 -9.05
N ILE A 316 -4.56 -1.86 -7.85
CA ILE A 316 -4.99 -3.06 -7.13
C ILE A 316 -6.28 -3.65 -7.70
N ASN A 317 -7.10 -2.80 -8.33
CA ASN A 317 -8.42 -3.15 -8.81
C ASN A 317 -8.48 -3.31 -10.36
N ALA A 318 -7.37 -3.04 -11.05
CA ALA A 318 -7.18 -3.08 -12.49
C ALA A 318 -8.10 -2.10 -13.26
N ASP A 319 -8.37 -0.91 -12.71
CA ASP A 319 -9.19 0.12 -13.35
C ASP A 319 -8.38 1.14 -14.16
N GLY A 320 -7.05 1.03 -14.15
CA GLY A 320 -6.12 1.90 -14.86
C GLY A 320 -5.74 3.17 -14.10
N TRP A 321 -6.18 3.34 -12.85
CA TRP A 321 -5.75 4.40 -11.95
C TRP A 321 -4.81 3.81 -10.90
N MET A 322 -3.75 4.54 -10.58
CA MET A 322 -2.79 4.05 -9.61
C MET A 322 -3.33 4.21 -8.19
N ASP A 323 -3.39 3.12 -7.42
CA ASP A 323 -3.63 3.18 -5.98
C ASP A 323 -2.30 3.30 -5.22
N LEU A 324 -2.37 3.79 -3.99
CA LEU A 324 -1.24 3.81 -3.06
C LEU A 324 -1.49 2.88 -1.88
N VAL A 325 -0.58 1.93 -1.66
CA VAL A 325 -0.54 1.12 -0.44
C VAL A 325 0.54 1.66 0.48
N VAL A 326 0.13 2.20 1.63
CA VAL A 326 1.03 2.80 2.63
C VAL A 326 1.19 1.85 3.82
N ALA A 327 2.43 1.58 4.20
CA ALA A 327 2.77 0.82 5.39
C ALA A 327 3.02 1.80 6.55
N ASN A 328 2.16 1.74 7.56
CA ASN A 328 2.24 2.53 8.77
C ASN A 328 2.81 1.73 9.94
N ASP A 329 3.62 2.39 10.77
CA ASP A 329 4.14 1.83 12.02
C ASP A 329 3.17 2.06 13.17
N THR A 330 2.90 1.03 13.97
CA THR A 330 2.06 1.09 15.19
C THR A 330 0.62 1.61 15.05
N VAL A 331 0.19 1.99 13.84
CA VAL A 331 -1.18 2.43 13.51
C VAL A 331 -1.67 1.68 12.27
N GLN A 332 -2.98 1.79 11.99
CA GLN A 332 -3.58 1.10 10.85
C GLN A 332 -3.04 1.61 9.50
N ASN A 333 -2.98 0.72 8.52
CA ASN A 333 -2.85 1.06 7.10
C ASN A 333 -4.22 1.47 6.53
#